data_AF-A0A6B3H562-F1
#
_entry.id   AF-A0A6B3H562-F1
#
_cell.length_a   1.000
_cell.length_b   1.000
_cell.length_c   1.000
_cell.angle_alpha   90.00
_cell.angle_beta   90.00
_cell.angle_gamma   90.00
#
_symmetry.space_group_name_H-M   'P 1'
#
loop_
_entity.id
_entity.type
_entity.pdbx_description
1 polymer ?
#
loop_
_entity_poly.entity_id
_entity_poly.type
_entity_poly.pdbx_seq_one_letter_code
_entity_poly.pdbx_strand_id
1 'polypeptide(L)'
;NAGTVMRFLPPVATLADGPIRFDGDPRSYERPLTGVIEGLRALGARIDDDGRGALPLTVHGGGALEGGPVSIDASSSSQFVSALLLSAPRFNQGVEVRHTGAVLPSMPHIRMTV
;
A
#
# COMPACT_ATOMS: atom_id res chain seq x y z
N ASN A 1 -12.94 -6.77 10.17
CA ASN A 1 -11.84 -6.68 11.16
C ASN A 1 -10.58 -7.46 10.71
N ALA A 2 -10.16 -7.33 9.44
CA ALA A 2 -9.00 -8.05 8.88
C ALA A 2 -7.94 -7.03 8.40
N GLY A 3 -7.18 -6.46 9.35
CA GLY A 3 -6.21 -5.39 9.08
C GLY A 3 -5.14 -5.76 8.05
N THR A 4 -4.77 -7.05 7.98
CA THR A 4 -3.85 -7.62 7.01
C THR A 4 -4.40 -7.48 5.58
N VAL A 5 -5.61 -7.97 5.32
CA VAL A 5 -6.25 -7.93 3.99
C VAL A 5 -6.31 -6.49 3.45
N MET A 6 -6.69 -5.53 4.30
CA MET A 6 -6.80 -4.11 3.93
C MET A 6 -5.47 -3.45 3.55
N ARG A 7 -4.33 -3.98 4.00
CA ARG A 7 -3.00 -3.40 3.74
C ARG A 7 -2.25 -4.11 2.62
N PHE A 8 -2.47 -5.42 2.47
CA PHE A 8 -1.74 -6.24 1.49
C PHE A 8 -2.43 -6.31 0.13
N LEU A 9 -3.76 -6.21 0.06
CA LEU A 9 -4.46 -6.31 -1.22
C LEU A 9 -4.42 -5.05 -2.09
N PRO A 10 -4.40 -3.80 -1.57
CA PRO A 10 -4.35 -2.63 -2.46
C PRO A 10 -3.13 -2.61 -3.40
N PRO A 11 -1.89 -2.93 -2.96
CA PRO A 11 -0.75 -3.07 -3.87
C PRO A 11 -0.92 -4.21 -4.90
N VAL A 12 -1.61 -5.28 -4.55
CA VAL A 12 -1.90 -6.38 -5.49
C VAL A 12 -2.97 -5.95 -6.50
N ALA A 13 -3.97 -5.19 -6.08
CA ALA A 13 -5.06 -4.72 -6.93
C ALA A 13 -4.59 -3.77 -8.04
N THR A 14 -3.44 -3.10 -7.90
CA THR A 14 -2.87 -2.31 -9.00
C THR A 14 -2.47 -3.17 -10.19
N LEU A 15 -2.21 -4.46 -9.97
CA LEU A 15 -1.81 -5.44 -10.99
C LEU A 15 -2.99 -6.13 -11.68
N ALA A 16 -4.21 -5.93 -11.19
CA ALA A 16 -5.41 -6.47 -11.82
C ALA A 16 -5.89 -5.54 -12.94
N ASP A 17 -6.83 -6.02 -13.75
CA ASP A 17 -7.49 -5.20 -14.78
C ASP A 17 -8.81 -4.64 -14.23
N GLY A 18 -8.95 -3.31 -14.25
CA GLY A 18 -10.18 -2.61 -13.92
C GLY A 18 -10.30 -2.15 -12.46
N PRO A 19 -11.44 -1.54 -12.10
CA PRO A 19 -11.65 -0.97 -10.77
C PRO A 19 -11.92 -2.05 -9.72
N ILE A 20 -11.17 -2.03 -8.62
CA ILE A 20 -11.36 -2.88 -7.45
C ILE A 20 -11.71 -2.01 -6.24
N ARG A 21 -12.94 -2.19 -5.75
CA ARG A 21 -13.43 -1.50 -4.55
C ARG A 21 -13.07 -2.29 -3.29
N PHE A 22 -12.42 -1.61 -2.36
CA PHE A 22 -12.20 -2.06 -1.00
C PHE A 22 -13.18 -1.38 -0.06
N ASP A 23 -13.90 -2.19 0.70
CA ASP A 23 -14.87 -1.75 1.70
C ASP A 23 -14.68 -2.54 3.00
N GLY A 24 -15.35 -2.14 4.08
CA GLY A 24 -15.15 -2.75 5.38
C GLY A 24 -16.28 -2.51 6.37
N ASP A 25 -16.12 -3.07 7.57
CA ASP A 25 -16.98 -2.75 8.70
C ASP A 25 -16.65 -1.34 9.25
N PRO A 26 -17.55 -0.70 10.04
CA PRO A 26 -17.34 0.67 10.53
C PRO A 26 -15.98 0.89 11.24
N ARG A 27 -15.46 -0.09 11.98
CA ARG A 27 -14.15 0.03 12.65
C ARG A 27 -12.98 0.06 11.66
N SER A 28 -13.19 -0.39 10.43
CA SER A 28 -12.18 -0.38 9.38
C SER A 28 -12.00 1.01 8.76
N TYR A 29 -13.02 1.89 8.84
CA TYR A 29 -12.95 3.26 8.35
C TYR A 29 -12.08 4.16 9.23
N GLU A 30 -11.94 3.81 10.51
CA GLU A 30 -11.09 4.52 11.48
C GLU A 30 -9.60 4.15 11.36
N ARG A 31 -9.25 3.17 10.51
CA ARG A 31 -7.88 2.69 10.37
C ARG A 31 -7.17 3.44 9.25
N PRO A 32 -6.14 4.25 9.56
CA PRO A 32 -5.45 5.03 8.55
C PRO A 32 -4.70 4.14 7.55
N LEU A 33 -4.88 4.46 6.27
CA LEU A 33 -4.22 3.86 5.12
C LEU A 33 -3.46 4.92 4.29
N THR A 34 -3.39 6.18 4.73
CA THR A 34 -2.77 7.29 4.00
C THR A 34 -1.38 6.94 3.48
N GLY A 35 -0.51 6.36 4.31
CA GLY A 35 0.84 5.96 3.88
C GLY A 35 0.82 4.97 2.72
N VAL A 36 -0.13 4.02 2.74
CA VAL A 36 -0.32 3.04 1.67
C VAL A 36 -0.77 3.71 0.38
N ILE A 37 -1.81 4.54 0.49
CA ILE A 37 -2.43 5.22 -0.63
C ILE A 37 -1.42 6.16 -1.31
N GLU A 38 -0.74 6.99 -0.54
CA GLU A 38 0.24 7.95 -1.06
C GLU A 38 1.46 7.27 -1.68
N GLY A 39 2.00 6.22 -1.04
CA GLY A 39 3.12 5.49 -1.62
C GLY A 39 2.75 4.76 -2.90
N LEU A 40 1.53 4.18 -3.00
CA LEU A 40 1.06 3.59 -4.25
C LEU A 40 0.82 4.63 -5.34
N ARG A 41 0.26 5.81 -4.99
CA ARG A 41 0.10 6.94 -5.92
C ARG A 41 1.46 7.40 -6.46
N ALA A 42 2.47 7.50 -5.59
CA ALA A 42 3.84 7.84 -5.99
C ALA A 42 4.47 6.81 -6.94
N LEU A 43 4.08 5.54 -6.84
CA LEU A 43 4.49 4.45 -7.73
C LEU A 43 3.64 4.36 -9.02
N GLY A 44 2.73 5.31 -9.24
CA GLY A 44 1.89 5.43 -10.44
C GLY A 44 0.49 4.85 -10.33
N ALA A 45 0.04 4.44 -9.14
CA ALA A 45 -1.30 3.87 -8.97
C ALA A 45 -2.37 4.97 -8.99
N ARG A 46 -3.52 4.66 -9.59
CA ARG A 46 -4.71 5.51 -9.51
C ARG A 46 -5.64 4.95 -8.44
N ILE A 47 -5.86 5.73 -7.38
CA ILE A 47 -6.67 5.33 -6.22
C ILE A 47 -7.63 6.47 -5.87
N ASP A 48 -8.90 6.14 -5.76
CA ASP A 48 -9.96 7.04 -5.28
C ASP A 48 -10.34 6.66 -3.85
N ASP A 49 -10.15 7.58 -2.91
CA ASP A 49 -10.48 7.42 -1.48
C ASP A 49 -11.30 8.60 -0.94
N ASP A 50 -11.76 9.48 -1.84
CA ASP A 50 -12.40 10.78 -1.57
C ASP A 50 -11.65 11.63 -0.51
N GLY A 51 -10.32 11.53 -0.47
CA GLY A 51 -9.48 12.28 0.48
C GLY A 51 -9.56 11.81 1.93
N ARG A 52 -10.16 10.64 2.20
CA ARG A 52 -10.28 10.09 3.56
C ARG A 52 -8.97 9.53 4.11
N GLY A 53 -8.05 9.09 3.25
CA GLY A 53 -6.85 8.34 3.66
C GLY A 53 -7.19 7.00 4.32
N ALA A 54 -8.38 6.46 4.07
CA ALA A 54 -8.93 5.26 4.71
C ALA A 54 -9.97 4.58 3.80
N LEU A 55 -10.51 3.45 4.24
CA LEU A 55 -11.65 2.82 3.57
C LEU A 55 -12.92 3.67 3.70
N PRO A 56 -13.86 3.56 2.75
CA PRO A 56 -13.75 2.80 1.50
C PRO A 56 -12.87 3.51 0.46
N LEU A 57 -12.19 2.71 -0.38
CA LEU A 57 -11.36 3.19 -1.49
C LEU A 57 -11.51 2.30 -2.73
N THR A 58 -11.20 2.83 -3.90
CA THR A 58 -11.17 2.10 -5.17
C THR A 58 -9.79 2.20 -5.79
N VAL A 59 -9.17 1.06 -6.10
CA VAL A 59 -7.92 0.99 -6.87
C VAL A 59 -8.29 0.73 -8.32
N HIS A 60 -7.81 1.56 -9.24
CA HIS A 60 -8.02 1.35 -10.68
C HIS A 60 -6.83 0.60 -11.26
N GLY A 61 -6.92 -0.72 -11.29
CA GLY A 61 -5.89 -1.59 -11.83
C GLY A 61 -5.75 -1.43 -13.34
N GLY A 62 -4.51 -1.49 -13.82
CA GLY A 62 -4.16 -1.38 -15.24
C GLY A 62 -3.37 -2.58 -15.77
N GLY A 63 -3.39 -3.71 -15.06
CA GLY A 63 -2.61 -4.91 -15.39
C GLY A 63 -1.11 -4.81 -15.06
N ALA A 64 -0.61 -3.59 -14.80
CA ALA A 64 0.76 -3.30 -14.41
C ALA A 64 0.81 -2.04 -13.54
N LEU A 65 1.88 -1.91 -12.76
CA LEU A 65 2.25 -0.70 -12.04
C LEU A 65 3.70 -0.36 -12.39
N GLU A 66 3.99 0.93 -12.56
CA GLU A 66 5.33 1.37 -12.97
C GLU A 66 6.38 0.98 -11.92
N GLY A 67 6.11 1.28 -10.66
CA GLY A 67 7.05 1.01 -9.57
C GLY A 67 8.14 2.08 -9.48
N GLY A 68 9.35 1.67 -9.09
CA GLY A 68 10.51 2.55 -8.96
C GLY A 68 10.75 3.06 -7.53
N PRO A 69 11.48 4.18 -7.36
CA PRO A 69 11.83 4.70 -6.05
C PRO A 69 10.64 5.36 -5.37
N VAL A 70 10.44 5.07 -4.09
CA VAL A 70 9.41 5.70 -3.26
C VAL A 70 9.95 6.06 -1.89
N SER A 71 9.65 7.28 -1.44
CA SER A 71 9.98 7.76 -0.09
C SER A 71 8.74 7.76 0.78
N ILE A 72 8.77 7.01 1.89
CA ILE A 72 7.59 6.80 2.74
C ILE A 72 7.91 6.98 4.23
N ASP A 73 7.02 7.66 4.94
CA ASP A 73 7.01 7.61 6.39
C ASP A 73 6.23 6.38 6.88
N ALA A 74 6.98 5.34 7.24
CA ALA A 74 6.47 4.09 7.79
C ALA A 74 6.52 4.05 9.32
N SER A 75 6.74 5.18 10.00
CA SER A 75 6.84 5.22 11.47
C SER A 75 5.55 4.81 12.18
N SER A 76 4.40 4.96 11.52
CA SER A 76 3.09 4.53 12.03
C SER A 76 2.80 3.04 11.77
N SER A 77 3.41 2.42 10.75
CA SER A 77 3.17 1.00 10.44
C SER A 77 4.19 0.40 9.46
N SER A 78 4.90 -0.65 9.90
CA SER A 78 5.81 -1.43 9.06
C SER A 78 5.10 -2.33 8.05
N GLN A 79 3.81 -2.64 8.27
CA GLN A 79 3.04 -3.54 7.42
C GLN A 79 2.92 -3.01 5.99
N PHE A 80 2.97 -1.69 5.83
CA PHE A 80 2.98 -1.08 4.51
C PHE A 80 4.26 -1.41 3.74
N VAL A 81 5.42 -1.33 4.39
CA VAL A 81 6.71 -1.72 3.78
C VAL A 81 6.64 -3.17 3.32
N SER A 82 6.19 -4.08 4.20
CA SER A 82 6.00 -5.48 3.82
C SER A 82 5.02 -5.66 2.66
N ALA A 83 3.92 -4.90 2.63
CA ALA A 83 2.93 -5.01 1.56
C ALA A 83 3.47 -4.58 0.20
N LEU A 84 4.24 -3.48 0.15
CA LEU A 84 4.93 -3.09 -1.07
C LEU A 84 5.94 -4.14 -1.51
N LEU A 85 6.77 -4.64 -0.58
CA LEU A 85 7.82 -5.62 -0.90
C LEU A 85 7.26 -6.92 -1.47
N LEU A 86 6.09 -7.37 -1.00
CA LEU A 86 5.43 -8.57 -1.54
C LEU A 86 4.95 -8.40 -2.99
N SER A 87 4.52 -7.20 -3.38
CA SER A 87 4.04 -6.92 -4.74
C SER A 87 5.14 -6.40 -5.67
N ALA A 88 6.23 -5.87 -5.11
CA ALA A 88 7.32 -5.23 -5.85
C ALA A 88 7.89 -6.06 -7.02
N PRO A 89 8.09 -7.39 -6.91
CA PRO A 89 8.63 -8.18 -8.03
C PRO A 89 7.74 -8.21 -9.29
N ARG A 90 6.48 -7.75 -9.20
CA ARG A 90 5.54 -7.69 -10.31
C ARG A 90 5.38 -6.30 -10.91
N PHE A 91 6.00 -5.27 -10.32
CA PHE A 91 5.99 -3.92 -10.90
C PHE A 91 7.07 -3.80 -11.98
N ASN A 92 6.84 -2.93 -12.97
CA ASN A 92 7.70 -2.83 -14.16
C ASN A 92 9.16 -2.54 -13.80
N GLN A 93 9.39 -1.63 -12.84
CA GLN A 93 10.72 -1.22 -12.37
C GLN A 93 11.06 -1.77 -10.98
N GLY A 94 10.30 -2.76 -10.47
CA GLY A 94 10.39 -3.17 -9.07
C GLY A 94 10.01 -2.03 -8.11
N VAL A 95 10.58 -2.03 -6.89
CA VAL A 95 10.44 -0.94 -5.93
C VAL A 95 11.75 -0.72 -5.17
N GLU A 96 12.18 0.54 -5.06
CA GLU A 96 13.20 0.96 -4.10
C GLU A 96 12.52 1.77 -2.98
N VAL A 97 12.33 1.16 -1.81
CA VAL A 97 11.67 1.81 -0.67
C VAL A 97 12.70 2.56 0.18
N ARG A 98 12.50 3.87 0.36
CA ARG A 98 13.26 4.70 1.31
C ARG A 98 12.36 5.15 2.45
N HIS A 99 12.67 4.72 3.66
CA HIS A 99 11.98 5.23 4.85
C HIS A 99 12.53 6.62 5.22
N THR A 100 11.64 7.59 5.42
CA THR A 100 12.00 8.98 5.77
C THR A 100 11.67 9.36 7.22
N GLY A 101 11.00 8.48 7.96
CA GLY A 101 10.62 8.73 9.36
C GLY A 101 11.77 8.47 10.34
N ALA A 102 11.58 8.94 11.57
CA ALA A 102 12.60 8.85 12.63
C ALA A 102 12.79 7.41 13.16
N VAL A 103 11.74 6.60 13.11
CA VAL A 103 11.74 5.22 13.61
C VAL A 103 11.02 4.32 12.62
N LEU A 104 11.67 3.21 12.25
CA LEU A 104 11.02 2.14 11.49
C LEU A 104 10.63 1.01 12.45
N PRO A 105 9.35 0.90 12.85
CA PRO A 105 8.92 -0.14 13.79
C PRO A 105 9.02 -1.54 13.14
N SER A 106 9.01 -2.57 13.98
CA SER A 106 8.75 -3.95 13.52
C SER A 106 9.69 -4.49 12.43
N MET A 107 10.97 -4.11 12.47
CA MET A 107 12.03 -4.66 11.61
C MET A 107 12.03 -6.19 11.47
N PRO A 108 11.72 -7.00 12.50
CA PRO A 108 11.60 -8.45 12.33
C PRO A 108 10.55 -8.87 11.29
N HIS A 109 9.42 -8.17 11.18
CA HIS A 109 8.40 -8.44 10.17
C HIS A 109 8.87 -8.08 8.76
N ILE A 110 9.61 -6.96 8.63
CA ILE A 110 10.21 -6.58 7.35
C ILE A 110 11.23 -7.65 6.93
N ARG A 111 12.12 -8.08 7.83
CA ARG A 111 13.10 -9.15 7.58
C ARG A 111 12.48 -10.50 7.24
N MET A 112 11.28 -10.80 7.75
CA MET A 112 10.55 -11.99 7.36
C MET A 112 10.01 -11.91 5.92
N THR A 113 9.83 -10.70 5.39
CA THR A 113 9.27 -10.48 4.04
C THR A 113 10.34 -10.60 2.93
N VAL A 114 11.62 -10.37 3.26
CA VAL A 114 12.78 -10.43 2.35
C VAL A 114 13.56 -11.74 2.52
#